data_AF-A0A3G6N2W7-F1
#
_entry.id   AF-A0A3G6N2W7-F1
#
_cell.length_a   1.000
_cell.length_b   1.000
_cell.length_c   1.000
_cell.angle_alpha   90.00
_cell.angle_beta   90.00
_cell.angle_gamma   90.00
#
_symmetry.space_group_name_H-M   'P 1'
#
loop_
_entity.id
_entity.type
_entity.pdbx_description
1 polymer ?
#
loop_
_entity_poly.entity_id
_entity_poly.type
_entity_poly.pdbx_seq_one_letter_code
_entity_poly.pdbx_strand_id
1 'polypeptide(L)'
;MENLSFNKENLAYEKAAKRVKDLKGFYGNLTSYCLVIPFLLILNLLTSPEHLWFYWPMLGWGLGIIIHAVGTFGIGKDWEEKKIKELMEEERRNSKSL
;
A
#
# COMPACT_ATOMS: atom_id res chain seq x y z
N MET A 1 -34.30 -2.95 9.63
CA MET A 1 -33.06 -3.74 9.85
C MET A 1 -32.43 -4.20 8.54
N GLU A 2 -33.18 -4.49 7.48
CA GLU A 2 -32.66 -4.81 6.13
C GLU A 2 -31.74 -3.73 5.52
N ASN A 3 -32.13 -2.45 5.57
CA ASN A 3 -31.33 -1.35 5.00
C ASN A 3 -29.93 -1.18 5.65
N LEU A 4 -29.75 -1.65 6.88
CA LEU A 4 -28.48 -1.57 7.60
C LEU A 4 -27.54 -2.73 7.25
N SER A 5 -28.09 -3.93 7.02
CA SER A 5 -27.33 -5.09 6.54
C SER A 5 -26.89 -4.86 5.08
N PHE A 6 -27.78 -4.37 4.23
CA PHE A 6 -27.47 -4.04 2.83
C PHE A 6 -26.35 -2.98 2.70
N ASN A 7 -26.35 -1.94 3.54
CA ASN A 7 -25.27 -0.96 3.58
C ASN A 7 -23.95 -1.56 4.09
N LYS A 8 -23.99 -2.40 5.14
CA LYS A 8 -22.79 -3.08 5.65
C LYS A 8 -22.15 -4.02 4.63
N GLU A 9 -22.97 -4.78 3.90
CA GLU A 9 -22.51 -5.70 2.87
C GLU A 9 -21.90 -4.97 1.67
N ASN A 10 -22.52 -3.88 1.20
CA ASN A 10 -21.96 -3.03 0.15
C ASN A 10 -20.63 -2.39 0.58
N LEU A 11 -20.55 -1.85 1.80
CA LEU A 11 -19.31 -1.27 2.34
C LEU A 11 -18.19 -2.30 2.47
N ALA A 12 -18.50 -3.53 2.87
CA ALA A 12 -17.53 -4.61 2.94
C ALA A 12 -17.04 -5.01 1.54
N TYR A 13 -17.95 -5.10 0.58
CA TYR A 13 -17.65 -5.40 -0.82
C TYR A 13 -16.78 -4.31 -1.47
N GLU A 14 -17.12 -3.04 -1.28
CA GLU A 14 -16.32 -1.91 -1.79
C GLU A 14 -14.91 -1.89 -1.18
N LYS A 15 -14.78 -2.15 0.13
CA LYS A 15 -13.47 -2.26 0.80
C LYS A 15 -12.64 -3.41 0.23
N ALA A 16 -13.26 -4.57 0.00
CA ALA A 16 -12.58 -5.73 -0.59
C ALA A 16 -12.16 -5.45 -2.05
N ALA A 17 -13.06 -4.88 -2.86
CA ALA A 17 -12.78 -4.53 -4.26
C ALA A 17 -11.66 -3.49 -4.37
N LYS A 18 -11.66 -2.47 -3.50
CA LYS A 18 -10.59 -1.47 -3.42
C LYS A 18 -9.25 -2.13 -3.10
N ARG A 19 -9.19 -3.01 -2.10
CA ARG A 19 -7.96 -3.75 -1.77
C ARG A 19 -7.45 -4.57 -2.93
N VAL A 20 -8.32 -5.28 -3.65
CA VAL A 20 -7.91 -6.08 -4.82
C VAL A 20 -7.36 -5.18 -5.94
N LYS A 21 -7.99 -4.03 -6.19
CA LYS A 21 -7.52 -3.05 -7.19
C LYS A 21 -6.15 -2.49 -6.84
N ASP A 22 -5.95 -2.09 -5.59
CA ASP A 22 -4.67 -1.57 -5.09
C ASP A 22 -3.57 -2.65 -5.20
N LEU A 23 -3.89 -3.89 -4.82
CA LEU A 23 -3.00 -5.03 -4.93
C LEU A 23 -2.60 -5.32 -6.39
N LYS A 24 -3.55 -5.29 -7.31
CA LYS A 24 -3.31 -5.49 -8.75
C LYS A 24 -2.42 -4.38 -9.34
N GLY A 25 -2.65 -3.13 -8.95
CA GLY A 25 -1.82 -2.00 -9.35
C GLY A 25 -0.40 -2.11 -8.82
N PHE A 26 -0.25 -2.50 -7.54
CA PHE A 26 1.04 -2.76 -6.92
C PHE A 26 1.82 -3.85 -7.63
N TYR A 27 1.22 -5.03 -7.86
CA TYR A 27 1.89 -6.14 -8.54
C TYR A 27 2.27 -5.80 -9.99
N GLY A 28 1.46 -5.02 -10.70
CA GLY A 28 1.80 -4.54 -12.05
C GLY A 28 3.06 -3.68 -12.06
N ASN A 29 3.13 -2.70 -11.16
CA ASN A 29 4.31 -1.83 -11.02
C ASN A 29 5.55 -2.61 -10.53
N LEU A 30 5.38 -3.49 -9.55
CA LEU A 30 6.47 -4.33 -9.04
C LEU A 30 7.04 -5.25 -10.12
N THR A 31 6.18 -5.92 -10.89
CA THR A 31 6.61 -6.78 -12.00
C THR A 31 7.36 -5.98 -13.06
N SER A 32 6.83 -4.80 -13.42
CA SER A 32 7.49 -3.90 -14.37
C SER A 32 8.87 -3.48 -13.88
N TYR A 33 9.00 -3.14 -12.59
CA TYR A 33 10.27 -2.79 -11.97
C TYR A 33 11.26 -3.96 -11.99
N CYS A 34 10.81 -5.16 -11.63
CA CYS A 34 11.66 -6.37 -11.67
C CYS A 34 12.13 -6.74 -13.08
N LEU A 35 11.44 -6.32 -14.14
CA LEU A 35 11.87 -6.56 -15.53
C LEU A 35 12.74 -5.42 -16.07
N VAL A 36 12.32 -4.18 -15.83
CA VAL A 36 12.98 -2.97 -16.36
C VAL A 36 14.32 -2.73 -15.67
N ILE A 37 14.43 -2.88 -14.35
CA ILE A 37 15.69 -2.59 -13.65
C ILE A 37 16.83 -3.52 -14.08
N PRO A 38 16.65 -4.85 -14.18
CA PRO A 38 17.68 -5.74 -14.71
C PRO A 38 18.01 -5.44 -16.18
N PHE A 39 17.00 -5.09 -17.00
CA PHE A 39 17.24 -4.67 -18.38
C PHE A 39 18.13 -3.41 -18.44
N LEU A 40 17.84 -2.41 -17.62
CA LEU A 40 18.65 -1.19 -17.54
C LEU A 40 20.04 -1.45 -16.96
N LEU A 41 20.17 -2.36 -15.99
CA LEU A 41 21.46 -2.81 -15.47
C LEU A 41 22.32 -3.41 -16.58
N ILE A 42 21.78 -4.33 -17.37
CA ILE A 42 22.50 -4.95 -18.49
C ILE A 42 22.88 -3.88 -19.52
N LEU A 43 21.95 -3.01 -19.90
CA LEU A 43 22.20 -1.94 -20.86
C LEU A 43 23.28 -0.97 -20.37
N ASN A 44 23.26 -0.64 -19.09
CA ASN A 44 24.25 0.22 -18.46
C ASN A 44 25.65 -0.41 -18.46
N LEU A 45 25.76 -1.70 -18.11
CA LEU A 45 27.03 -2.43 -18.16
C LEU A 45 27.58 -2.55 -19.59
N LEU A 46 26.71 -2.65 -20.60
CA LEU A 46 27.11 -2.71 -22.01
C LEU A 46 27.54 -1.36 -22.58
N THR A 47 26.87 -0.27 -22.18
CA THR A 47 27.06 1.05 -22.79
C THR A 47 28.10 1.89 -22.04
N SER A 48 28.12 1.80 -20.72
CA SER A 48 28.96 2.66 -19.87
C SER A 48 29.23 1.97 -18.52
N PRO A 49 30.07 0.91 -18.49
CA PRO A 49 30.36 0.18 -17.25
C PRO A 49 31.04 1.05 -16.19
N GLU A 50 31.72 2.13 -16.59
CA GLU A 50 32.34 3.08 -15.65
C GLU A 50 31.35 4.05 -15.01
N HIS A 51 30.13 4.16 -15.54
CA HIS A 51 29.12 5.09 -15.04
C HIS A 51 27.78 4.40 -14.83
N LEU A 52 27.55 3.97 -13.59
CA LEU A 52 26.38 3.18 -13.18
C LEU A 52 25.11 4.01 -13.03
N TRP A 53 24.60 4.56 -14.14
CA TRP A 53 23.42 5.43 -14.12
C TRP A 53 22.12 4.70 -13.77
N PHE A 54 22.08 3.37 -13.86
CA PHE A 54 20.89 2.57 -13.55
C PHE A 54 20.41 2.71 -12.08
N TYR A 55 21.28 3.16 -11.17
CA TYR A 55 20.90 3.43 -9.79
C TYR A 55 19.85 4.53 -9.65
N TRP A 56 19.87 5.54 -10.53
CA TRP A 56 18.89 6.63 -10.49
C TRP A 56 17.45 6.15 -10.70
N PRO A 57 17.11 5.44 -11.80
CA PRO A 57 15.78 4.88 -11.98
C PRO A 57 15.46 3.78 -10.96
N MET A 58 16.44 2.99 -10.54
CA MET A 58 16.24 2.00 -9.47
C MET A 58 15.78 2.67 -8.17
N LEU A 59 16.52 3.65 -7.65
CA LEU A 59 16.21 4.29 -6.38
C LEU A 59 14.94 5.15 -6.46
N GLY A 60 14.81 5.95 -7.52
CA GLY A 60 13.65 6.83 -7.69
C GLY A 60 12.34 6.04 -7.83
N TRP A 61 12.33 4.98 -8.64
CA TRP A 61 11.13 4.19 -8.86
C TRP A 61 10.90 3.17 -7.74
N GLY A 62 11.98 2.61 -7.19
CA GLY A 62 11.94 1.68 -6.05
C GLY A 62 11.33 2.32 -4.80
N LEU A 63 11.61 3.59 -4.53
CA LEU A 63 11.00 4.31 -3.41
C LEU A 63 9.47 4.42 -3.58
N GLY A 64 9.01 4.72 -4.79
CA GLY A 64 7.57 4.75 -5.10
C GLY A 64 6.88 3.41 -4.87
N ILE A 65 7.54 2.30 -5.22
CA ILE A 65 7.04 0.94 -4.97
C ILE A 65 6.98 0.64 -3.47
N ILE A 66 8.00 1.03 -2.69
CA ILE A 66 8.00 0.82 -1.24
C ILE A 66 6.84 1.58 -0.58
N ILE A 67 6.61 2.83 -0.96
CA ILE A 67 5.48 3.62 -0.44
C ILE A 67 4.14 2.95 -0.78
N HIS A 68 3.99 2.48 -2.02
CA HIS A 68 2.78 1.78 -2.46
C HIS A 68 2.59 0.44 -1.74
N ALA A 69 3.69 -0.30 -1.49
CA ALA A 69 3.69 -1.55 -0.72
C ALA A 69 3.19 -1.32 0.70
N VAL A 70 3.73 -0.32 1.41
CA VAL A 70 3.32 0.01 2.78
C VAL A 70 1.82 0.33 2.83
N GLY A 71 1.31 1.14 1.89
CA GLY A 71 -0.11 1.48 1.82
C GLY A 71 -1.03 0.29 1.48
N THR A 72 -0.55 -0.61 0.62
CA THR A 72 -1.31 -1.77 0.12
C THR A 72 -1.33 -2.92 1.13
N PHE A 73 -0.18 -3.30 1.69
CA PHE A 73 -0.06 -4.33 2.72
C PHE A 73 -0.49 -3.84 4.10
N GLY A 74 -0.67 -2.53 4.28
CA GLY A 74 -1.25 -1.97 5.48
C GLY A 74 -0.37 -2.16 6.70
N ILE A 75 0.96 -2.06 6.54
CA ILE A 75 1.91 -2.05 7.65
C ILE A 75 1.56 -0.83 8.51
N GLY A 76 0.74 -1.02 9.55
CA GLY A 76 0.22 0.04 10.42
C GLY A 76 -1.31 0.17 10.48
N LYS A 77 -2.09 -0.42 9.55
CA LYS A 77 -3.56 -0.35 9.61
C LYS A 77 -4.13 -1.04 10.85
N ASP A 78 -3.57 -2.17 11.25
CA ASP A 78 -3.98 -2.88 12.48
C ASP A 78 -3.66 -2.06 13.74
N TRP A 79 -2.54 -1.32 13.73
CA TRP A 79 -2.18 -0.42 14.83
C TRP A 79 -3.10 0.80 14.89
N GLU A 80 -3.39 1.40 13.73
CA GLU A 80 -4.29 2.54 13.59
C GLU A 80 -5.71 2.19 14.03
N GLU A 81 -6.24 1.06 13.57
CA GLU A 81 -7.58 0.59 13.92
C GLU A 81 -7.67 0.24 15.42
N LYS A 82 -6.61 -0.32 16.00
CA LYS A 82 -6.51 -0.55 17.46
C LYS A 82 -6.48 0.76 18.24
N LYS A 83 -5.75 1.77 17.78
CA LYS A 83 -5.66 3.07 18.45
C LYS A 83 -6.97 3.85 18.39
N ILE A 84 -7.65 3.83 17.24
CA ILE A 84 -8.99 4.41 17.10
C ILE A 84 -9.96 3.76 18.09
N LYS A 85 -9.90 2.43 18.22
CA LYS A 85 -10.76 1.68 19.15
C LYS A 85 -10.49 2.04 20.61
N GLU A 86 -9.22 2.18 21.01
CA GLU A 86 -8.82 2.64 22.35
C GLU A 86 -9.39 4.04 22.66
N LEU A 87 -9.25 5.00 21.74
CA LEU A 87 -9.73 6.37 21.94
C LEU A 87 -11.26 6.43 22.06
N MET A 88 -11.99 5.66 21.24
CA MET A 88 -13.45 5.56 21.35
C MET A 88 -13.90 4.94 22.68
N GLU A 89 -13.15 3.96 23.21
CA GLU A 89 -13.44 3.35 24.52
C GLU A 89 -13.10 4.30 25.69
N GLU A 90 -12.09 5.14 25.57
CA GLU A 90 -11.81 6.23 26.51
C GLU A 90 -12.91 7.29 26.51
N GLU A 91 -13.33 7.79 25.34
CA GLU A 91 -14.46 8.74 25.25
C GLU A 91 -15.74 8.17 25.86
N ARG A 92 -16.05 6.90 25.58
CA ARG A 92 -17.24 6.23 26.10
C ARG A 92 -17.19 6.01 27.61
N ARG A 93 -16.00 5.84 28.20
CA ARG A 93 -15.81 5.78 29.66
C ARG A 93 -15.98 7.16 30.29
N ASN A 94 -15.34 8.19 29.75
CA ASN A 94 -15.46 9.56 30.25
C ASN A 94 -16.88 10.12 30.14
N SER A 95 -17.61 9.78 29.08
CA SER A 95 -19.02 10.18 28.91
C SER A 95 -19.99 9.44 29.85
N LYS A 96 -19.59 8.30 30.45
CA LYS A 96 -20.40 7.56 31.43
C LYS A 96 -20.14 7.96 32.88
N SER A 97 -19.07 8.71 33.14
CA SER A 97 -18.72 9.23 34.47
C SER A 97 -19.21 10.67 34.73
N LEU A 98 -19.89 11.27 33.76
CA LEU A 98 -20.63 12.54 33.85
C LEU A 98 -22.13 12.24 33.87
#